data_AF-A0A2M8Q770-F1
#
_entry.id   AF-A0A2M8Q770-F1
#
_cell.length_a   1.000
_cell.length_b   1.000
_cell.length_c   1.000
_cell.angle_alpha   90.00
_cell.angle_beta   90.00
_cell.angle_gamma   90.00
#
_symmetry.space_group_name_H-M   'P 1'
#
loop_
_entity.id
_entity.type
_entity.pdbx_description
1 polymer ?
#
loop_
_entity_poly.entity_id
_entity_poly.type
_entity_poly.pdbx_seq_one_letter_code
_entity_poly.pdbx_strand_id
1 'polypeptide(L)'
;FYDVHRYHLRCAVDVRTEGSCHVLSLVEGRSVLVETAAGVRRRFHYAETFVVPAAAGAYRLVSEEGDEVQVVQAFVKPRSQWVEGVVA
;
A
#
# COMPACT_ATOMS: atom_id res chain seq x y z
N PHE A 1 4.11 -10.01 -13.76
CA PHE A 1 3.35 -10.75 -12.75
C PHE A 1 2.99 -9.84 -11.58
N TYR A 2 3.95 -9.38 -10.77
CA TYR A 2 3.73 -8.37 -9.72
C TYR A 2 4.39 -7.03 -10.10
N ASP A 3 4.09 -5.99 -9.33
CA ASP A 3 4.79 -4.71 -9.35
C ASP A 3 5.10 -4.24 -7.92
N VAL A 4 6.02 -3.28 -7.80
CA VAL A 4 6.38 -2.64 -6.54
C VAL A 4 6.34 -1.13 -6.69
N HIS A 5 5.48 -0.49 -5.91
CA HIS A 5 5.44 0.97 -5.81
C HIS A 5 6.10 1.45 -4.53
N ARG A 6 6.69 2.63 -4.58
CA ARG A 6 7.21 3.34 -3.41
C ARG A 6 6.49 4.68 -3.29
N TYR A 7 5.77 4.85 -2.19
CA TYR A 7 5.15 6.13 -1.87
C TYR A 7 6.11 6.95 -1.02
N HIS A 8 6.24 8.22 -1.38
CA HIS A 8 6.83 9.25 -0.55
C HIS A 8 5.71 10.25 -0.24
N LEU A 9 5.30 10.36 1.03
CA LEU A 9 4.21 11.25 1.39
C LEU A 9 4.48 12.01 2.70
N ARG A 10 3.93 13.22 2.79
CA ARG A 10 3.93 14.06 4.00
C ARG A 10 2.54 14.33 4.57
N CYS A 11 1.50 14.07 3.77
CA CYS A 11 0.10 14.29 4.16
C CYS A 11 -0.69 12.99 4.02
N ALA A 12 -1.21 12.71 2.82
CA ALA A 12 -1.93 11.47 2.56
C ALA A 12 -1.96 11.12 1.08
N VAL A 13 -2.22 9.85 0.77
CA VAL A 13 -2.48 9.36 -0.57
C VAL A 13 -3.56 8.29 -0.55
N ASP A 14 -4.48 8.36 -1.51
CA ASP A 14 -5.52 7.34 -1.72
C ASP A 14 -5.02 6.28 -2.70
N VAL A 15 -5.25 5.02 -2.36
CA VAL A 15 -4.78 3.86 -3.11
C VAL A 15 -5.93 2.89 -3.34
N ARG A 16 -6.14 2.49 -4.60
CA ARG A 16 -7.12 1.47 -4.98
C ARG A 16 -6.46 0.10 -5.02
N THR A 17 -7.15 -0.92 -4.53
CA THR A 17 -6.64 -2.31 -4.52
C THR A 17 -6.68 -2.96 -5.89
N GLU A 18 -7.54 -2.46 -6.78
CA GLU A 18 -7.74 -2.98 -8.14
C GLU A 18 -7.96 -4.51 -8.16
N GLY A 19 -8.60 -5.03 -7.11
CA GLY A 19 -8.89 -6.46 -6.95
C GLY A 19 -7.69 -7.33 -6.51
N SER A 20 -6.51 -6.76 -6.26
CA SER A 20 -5.35 -7.45 -5.67
C SER A 20 -5.21 -7.14 -4.19
N CYS A 21 -4.71 -8.10 -3.40
CA CYS A 21 -4.18 -7.75 -2.08
C CYS A 21 -2.88 -6.95 -2.24
N HIS A 22 -2.63 -6.06 -1.29
CA HIS A 22 -1.40 -5.28 -1.22
C HIS A 22 -0.62 -5.68 0.02
N VAL A 23 0.66 -5.96 -0.15
CA VAL A 23 1.61 -6.12 0.96
C VAL A 23 2.38 -4.82 1.07
N LEU A 24 2.39 -4.21 2.24
CA LEU A 24 3.02 -2.92 2.48
C LEU A 24 4.01 -2.98 3.64
N SER A 25 5.11 -2.24 3.53
CA SER A 25 6.08 -2.06 4.61
C SER A 25 6.39 -0.58 4.79
N LEU A 26 6.39 -0.10 6.03
CA LEU A 26 6.87 1.24 6.36
C LEU A 26 8.40 1.20 6.47
N VAL A 27 9.08 1.84 5.52
CA VAL A 27 10.55 1.76 5.36
C VAL A 27 11.28 3.06 5.67
N GLU A 28 10.55 4.16 5.89
CA GLU A 28 11.08 5.45 6.36
C GLU A 28 9.97 6.18 7.12
N GLY A 29 10.34 6.95 8.15
CA GLY A 29 9.41 7.68 9.00
C GLY A 29 8.88 6.86 10.18
N ARG A 30 8.20 7.53 11.12
CA ARG A 30 7.87 6.95 12.44
C ARG A 30 6.65 6.04 12.41
N SER A 31 5.59 6.49 11.74
CA SER A 31 4.35 5.72 11.60
C SER A 31 3.55 6.15 10.38
N VAL A 32 2.68 5.26 9.90
CA VAL A 32 1.68 5.55 8.87
C VAL A 32 0.31 5.06 9.35
N LEU A 33 -0.70 5.89 9.21
CA LEU A 33 -2.08 5.51 9.45
C LEU A 33 -2.71 5.00 8.14
N VAL A 34 -3.35 3.84 8.22
CA VAL A 34 -4.09 3.23 7.13
C VAL A 34 -5.58 3.32 7.44
N GLU A 35 -6.34 3.88 6.51
CA GLU A 35 -7.79 4.05 6.63
C GLU A 35 -8.50 3.34 5.47
N THR A 36 -9.48 2.49 5.75
CA THR A 36 -10.29 1.86 4.69
C THR A 36 -11.68 2.47 4.63
N ALA A 37 -12.36 2.35 3.48
CA ALA A 37 -13.75 2.81 3.34
C ALA A 37 -14.72 2.14 4.32
N ALA A 38 -14.38 0.95 4.82
CA ALA A 38 -15.14 0.24 5.85
C ALA A 38 -14.93 0.79 7.28
N GLY A 39 -14.21 1.91 7.44
CA GLY A 39 -13.99 2.57 8.72
C GLY A 39 -12.86 1.97 9.55
N VAL A 40 -12.09 1.01 9.02
CA VAL A 40 -10.90 0.51 9.70
C VAL A 40 -9.85 1.61 9.69
N ARG A 41 -9.33 1.95 10.87
CA ARG A 41 -8.19 2.84 11.07
C ARG A 41 -7.12 2.11 11.87
N ARG A 42 -5.93 1.92 11.30
CA ARG A 42 -4.82 1.23 11.96
C ARG A 42 -3.51 1.94 11.68
N ARG A 43 -2.72 2.13 12.74
CA ARG A 43 -1.38 2.69 12.68
C ARG A 43 -0.36 1.57 12.59
N PHE A 44 0.62 1.75 11.71
CA PHE A 44 1.79 0.90 11.60
C PHE A 44 3.04 1.73 11.85
N HIS A 45 4.00 1.17 12.56
CA HIS A 45 5.26 1.81 12.90
C HIS A 45 6.37 1.42 11.95
N TYR A 46 7.49 2.14 12.03
CA TYR A 46 8.69 1.82 11.27
C TYR A 46 9.04 0.33 11.37
N ALA A 47 9.44 -0.25 10.24
CA ALA A 47 9.79 -1.67 10.07
C ALA A 47 8.61 -2.67 10.21
N GLU A 48 7.38 -2.22 10.43
CA GLU A 48 6.21 -3.09 10.34
C GLU A 48 5.81 -3.37 8.89
N THR A 49 5.34 -4.59 8.66
CA THR A 49 4.78 -5.05 7.37
C THR A 49 3.36 -5.51 7.58
N PHE A 50 2.46 -5.08 6.71
CA PHE A 50 1.03 -5.34 6.82
C PHE A 50 0.41 -5.62 5.46
N VAL A 51 -0.82 -6.16 5.48
CA VAL A 51 -1.55 -6.52 4.26
C VAL A 51 -2.88 -5.79 4.24
N VAL A 52 -3.19 -5.16 3.11
CA VAL A 52 -4.54 -4.68 2.81
C VAL A 52 -5.22 -5.68 1.86
N PRO A 53 -6.32 -6.34 2.27
CA PRO A 53 -7.03 -7.27 1.40
C PRO A 53 -7.65 -6.59 0.18
N ALA A 54 -7.74 -7.32 -0.93
CA ALA A 54 -8.42 -6.86 -2.15
C ALA A 54 -9.85 -6.35 -1.88
N ALA A 55 -10.57 -7.03 -0.98
CA ALA A 55 -11.94 -6.72 -0.57
C ALA A 55 -12.11 -5.34 0.08
N ALA A 56 -11.03 -4.69 0.52
CA ALA A 56 -11.10 -3.31 1.00
C ALA A 56 -11.45 -2.32 -0.13
N GLY A 57 -11.17 -2.67 -1.39
CA GLY A 57 -11.42 -1.86 -2.59
C GLY A 57 -10.49 -0.65 -2.71
N ALA A 58 -10.38 0.15 -1.65
CA ALA A 58 -9.46 1.27 -1.54
C ALA A 58 -9.11 1.54 -0.08
N TYR A 59 -7.98 2.21 0.13
CA TYR A 59 -7.54 2.71 1.41
C TYR A 59 -6.73 3.99 1.25
N ARG A 60 -6.58 4.72 2.35
CA ARG A 60 -5.79 5.94 2.43
C ARG A 60 -4.59 5.69 3.34
N LEU A 61 -3.41 6.08 2.88
CA LEU A 61 -2.22 6.19 3.70
C LEU A 61 -2.10 7.63 4.18
N VAL A 62 -1.87 7.84 5.47
CA VAL A 62 -1.77 9.16 6.08
C VAL A 62 -0.49 9.24 6.93
N SER A 63 0.30 10.27 6.71
CA SER A 63 1.33 10.71 7.65
C SER A 63 0.69 11.65 8.66
N GLU A 64 0.55 11.21 9.91
CA GLU A 64 -0.18 11.97 10.94
C GLU A 64 0.64 13.13 11.50
N GLU A 65 1.98 13.05 11.44
CA GLU A 65 2.87 14.01 12.08
C GLU A 65 3.50 15.00 11.09
N GLY A 66 3.12 14.95 9.81
CA GLY A 66 3.65 15.83 8.76
C GLY A 66 5.08 15.50 8.31
N ASP A 67 5.75 14.60 9.03
CA ASP A 67 7.04 14.02 8.64
C ASP A 67 6.90 13.24 7.33
N GLU A 68 7.99 13.17 6.59
CA GLU A 68 8.05 12.31 5.41
C GLU A 68 8.05 10.84 5.83
N VAL A 69 7.15 10.07 5.25
CA VAL A 69 7.09 8.61 5.39
C VAL A 69 7.26 7.97 4.03
N GLN A 70 7.96 6.84 4.00
CA GLN A 70 8.07 6.01 2.80
C GLN A 70 7.44 4.65 3.02
N VAL A 71 6.55 4.28 2.12
CA VAL A 71 5.88 2.98 2.14
C VAL A 71 6.18 2.25 0.85
N VAL A 72 6.72 1.04 0.97
CA VAL A 72 6.86 0.11 -0.16
C VAL A 72 5.60 -0.72 -0.24
N GLN A 73 5.03 -0.83 -1.42
CA GLN A 73 3.82 -1.60 -1.72
C GLN A 73 4.14 -2.61 -2.81
N ALA A 74 3.85 -3.88 -2.57
CA ALA A 74 3.86 -4.94 -3.57
C ALA A 74 2.44 -5.46 -3.83
N PHE A 75 2.11 -5.72 -5.10
CA PHE A 75 0.81 -6.26 -5.51
C PHE A 75 0.92 -7.04 -6.82
N VAL A 76 -0.03 -7.94 -7.08
CA VAL A 76 -0.10 -8.69 -8.34
C VAL A 76 -0.83 -7.84 -9.37
N LYS A 77 -0.21 -7.65 -10.54
CA LYS A 77 -0.84 -6.92 -11.64
C LYS A 77 -2.00 -7.72 -12.20
N PRO A 78 -3.05 -7.06 -12.74
CA PRO A 78 -4.08 -7.77 -13.48
C PRO A 78 -3.47 -8.54 -14.65
N ARG A 79 -4.09 -9.68 -15.01
CA ARG A 79 -3.57 -10.59 -16.04
C ARG A 79 -3.31 -9.91 -17.39
N SER A 80 -4.12 -8.92 -17.75
CA SER A 80 -3.97 -8.11 -18.97
C SER A 80 -2.67 -7.30 -19.03
N GLN A 81 -1.97 -7.09 -17.91
CA GLN A 81 -0.70 -6.35 -17.82
C GLN A 81 0.51 -7.27 -17.63
N TRP A 82 0.33 -8.58 -17.82
CA TRP A 82 1.42 -9.55 -17.77
C TRP A 82 2.18 -9.54 -19.10
N VAL A 83 3.49 -9.74 -19.03
CA VAL A 83 4.33 -9.83 -20.22
C VAL A 83 4.28 -11.28 -20.70
N GLU A 84 3.83 -11.50 -21.93
CA GLU A 84 3.79 -12.83 -22.54
C GLU A 84 5.19 -13.45 -22.61
N GLY A 85 5.30 -14.76 -22.36
CA GLY A 85 6.57 -15.50 -22.37
C GLY A 85 7.47 -15.29 -21.15
N VAL A 86 7.12 -14.40 -20.22
CA VAL A 86 7.88 -14.17 -18.96
C VAL A 86 7.26 -14.91 -17.77
N VAL A 87 5.96 -15.23 -17.85
CA VAL A 87 5.22 -15.93 -16.80
C VAL A 87 4.82 -17.30 -17.33
N ALA A 88 5.17 -18.35 -16.59
CA ALA A 88 4.91 -19.76 -16.94
C ALA A 88 3.42 -20.12 -16.90
#